data_AF-A0A935YHQ5-F1
#
_entry.id   AF-A0A935YHQ5-F1
#
_cell.length_a   1.000
_cell.length_b   1.000
_cell.length_c   1.000
_cell.angle_alpha   90.00
_cell.angle_beta   90.00
_cell.angle_gamma   90.00
#
_symmetry.space_group_name_H-M   'P 1'
#
loop_
_entity.id
_entity.type
_entity.pdbx_description
1 polymer ?
#
loop_
_entity_poly.entity_id
_entity_poly.type
_entity_poly.pdbx_seq_one_letter_code
_entity_poly.pdbx_strand_id
1 'polypeptide(L)' 'MSYVSGDYYVICDECGGKFRSSQTRMRWDKARVCRKDWETRHPQDFVRGRADKQAVPNPRSEPSDVFLDDNDVTASDL' A
#
# COMPACT_ATOMS: atom_id res chain seq x y z
N MET A 1 -43.76 18.31 6.32
CA MET A 1 -42.32 18.62 6.19
C MET A 1 -42.09 20.06 6.62
N SER A 2 -41.46 20.28 7.78
CA SER A 2 -40.99 21.60 8.20
C SER A 2 -39.73 21.97 7.42
N TYR A 3 -39.51 23.28 7.21
CA TYR A 3 -38.26 23.78 6.67
C TYR A 3 -37.14 23.59 7.70
N VAL A 4 -35.99 23.08 7.26
CA VAL A 4 -34.78 22.94 8.08
C VAL A 4 -33.73 23.89 7.50
N SER A 5 -33.32 24.88 8.29
CA SER A 5 -32.28 25.82 7.88
C SER A 5 -30.95 25.09 7.68
N GLY A 6 -30.24 25.41 6.59
CA GLY A 6 -28.93 24.80 6.28
C GLY A 6 -28.98 23.42 5.62
N ASP A 7 -30.16 22.82 5.44
CA ASP A 7 -30.31 21.52 4.77
C ASP A 7 -30.47 21.69 3.25
N TYR A 8 -29.45 22.20 2.57
CA TYR A 8 -29.47 22.41 1.13
C TYR A 8 -29.32 21.09 0.34
N TYR A 9 -29.62 21.13 -0.96
CA TYR A 9 -29.44 19.97 -1.84
C TYR A 9 -28.00 19.86 -2.32
N VAL A 10 -27.51 18.63 -2.38
CA VAL A 10 -26.14 18.27 -2.73
C VAL A 10 -26.18 17.01 -3.58
N ILE A 11 -25.21 16.86 -4.47
CA ILE A 11 -25.13 15.71 -5.39
C ILE A 11 -24.22 14.65 -4.76
N CYS A 12 -24.60 13.38 -4.87
CA CYS A 12 -23.73 12.26 -4.50
C CYS A 12 -22.67 12.05 -5.59
N ASP A 13 -21.40 11.99 -5.20
CA ASP A 13 -20.30 11.84 -6.16
C ASP A 13 -20.24 10.44 -6.82
N GLU A 14 -20.90 9.43 -6.24
CA GLU A 14 -20.92 8.06 -6.81
C GLU A 14 -22.13 7.78 -7.70
N CYS A 15 -23.35 7.99 -7.20
CA CYS A 15 -24.57 7.70 -7.96
C CYS A 15 -25.13 8.91 -8.73
N GLY A 16 -24.61 10.12 -8.52
CA GLY A 16 -25.11 11.35 -9.16
C GLY A 16 -26.49 11.82 -8.66
N GLY A 17 -27.08 11.14 -7.69
CA GLY A 17 -28.38 11.49 -7.12
C GLY A 17 -28.33 12.80 -6.32
N LYS A 18 -29.43 13.56 -6.32
CA LYS A 18 -29.58 14.78 -5.53
C LYS A 18 -30.22 14.45 -4.17
N PHE A 19 -29.47 14.69 -3.10
CA PHE A 19 -29.88 14.42 -1.72
C PHE A 19 -29.80 15.69 -0.87
N ARG A 20 -30.44 15.68 0.29
CA ARG A 20 -30.28 16.75 1.30
C ARG A 20 -28.93 16.64 1.99
N SER A 21 -28.33 17.75 2.42
CA SER A 21 -27.00 17.77 3.03
C SER A 21 -26.92 16.89 4.28
N SER A 22 -28.02 16.80 5.03
CA SER A 22 -28.22 15.92 6.19
C SER A 22 -28.28 14.42 5.88
N GLN A 23 -28.53 14.05 4.63
CA GLN A 23 -28.65 12.65 4.15
C GLN A 23 -27.36 12.12 3.53
N THR A 24 -26.31 12.94 3.51
CA THR A 24 -25.03 12.63 2.88
C THR A 24 -23.91 12.73 3.90
N ARG A 25 -22.81 12.00 3.66
CA ARG A 25 -21.63 12.00 4.53
C ARG A 25 -20.35 12.01 3.70
N MET A 26 -19.26 12.47 4.30
CA MET A 26 -17.92 12.34 3.70
C MET A 26 -17.41 10.92 3.93
N ARG A 27 -16.92 10.29 2.87
CA ARG A 27 -16.24 8.99 2.91
C ARG A 27 -14.74 9.18 3.08
N TRP A 28 -14.03 8.10 3.39
CA TRP A 28 -12.60 8.07 3.70
C TRP A 28 -11.68 8.59 2.58
N ASP A 29 -12.17 8.60 1.34
CA ASP A 29 -11.52 9.10 0.12
C ASP A 29 -11.85 10.58 -0.17
N LYS A 30 -12.57 11.26 0.72
CA LYS A 30 -13.08 12.62 0.57
C LYS A 30 -14.21 12.78 -0.46
N ALA A 31 -14.85 11.70 -0.89
CA ALA A 31 -16.09 11.79 -1.66
C ALA A 31 -17.29 12.10 -0.76
N ARG A 32 -18.25 12.89 -1.24
CA ARG A 32 -19.51 13.16 -0.55
C ARG A 32 -20.59 12.24 -1.08
N VAL A 33 -20.96 11.24 -0.28
CA VAL A 33 -21.82 10.14 -0.72
C VAL A 33 -23.14 10.07 0.02
N CYS A 34 -24.15 9.48 -0.61
CA CYS A 34 -25.43 9.19 0.03
C CYS A 34 -25.29 8.02 1.02
N ARG A 35 -26.28 7.80 1.89
CA ARG A 35 -26.23 6.71 2.90
C ARG A 35 -26.07 5.31 2.31
N LYS A 36 -26.58 5.08 1.09
CA LYS A 36 -26.52 3.77 0.42
C LYS A 36 -25.11 3.44 -0.09
N ASP A 37 -24.40 4.46 -0.53
CA ASP A 37 -23.07 4.37 -1.14
C ASP A 37 -21.96 4.62 -0.09
N TRP A 38 -22.35 4.87 1.17
CA TRP A 38 -21.40 5.09 2.25
C TRP A 38 -20.79 3.77 2.69
N GLU A 39 -19.46 3.71 2.64
CA GLU A 39 -18.67 2.57 3.07
C GLU A 39 -17.57 3.00 4.04
N THR A 40 -17.26 2.13 4.99
CA THR A 40 -16.14 2.25 5.92
C THR A 40 -14.80 2.02 5.23
N ARG A 41 -13.74 2.64 5.74
CA ARG A 41 -12.41 2.37 5.20
C ARG A 41 -11.94 0.98 5.65
N HIS A 42 -11.40 0.20 4.74
CA HIS A 42 -10.86 -1.12 5.07
C HIS A 42 -9.66 -0.98 6.02
N PRO A 43 -9.61 -1.74 7.15
CA PRO A 43 -8.55 -1.57 8.15
C PRO A 43 -7.16 -1.96 7.63
N GLN A 44 -7.09 -2.83 6.63
CA GLN A 44 -5.81 -3.23 6.00
C GLN A 44 -5.08 -2.06 5.33
N ASP A 45 -5.78 -1.00 4.94
CA ASP A 45 -5.15 0.20 4.35
C ASP A 45 -4.15 0.88 5.30
N PHE A 46 -4.32 0.66 6.61
CA PHE A 46 -3.42 1.22 7.63
C PHE A 46 -2.22 0.33 7.91
N VAL A 47 -2.20 -0.91 7.42
CA VAL A 47 -1.11 -1.86 7.67
C VAL A 47 0.12 -1.42 6.90
N ARG A 48 1.24 -1.31 7.62
CA ARG A 48 2.55 -1.01 7.04
C ARG A 48 3.40 -2.26 7.03
N GLY A 49 4.08 -2.49 5.91
CA GLY A 49 5.05 -3.58 5.81
C GLY A 49 6.18 -3.39 6.83
N ARG A 50 6.60 -4.49 7.46
CA ARG A 50 7.80 -4.53 8.30
C ARG A 50 8.92 -5.15 7.49
N ALA A 51 10.08 -4.51 7.46
CA ALA A 51 11.26 -5.08 6.82
C ALA A 51 11.66 -6.39 7.52
N ASP A 52 11.84 -7.43 6.72
CA ASP A 52 12.31 -8.73 7.18
C ASP A 52 13.85 -8.80 7.18
N LYS A 53 14.42 -9.60 8.09
CA LYS A 53 15.85 -9.89 8.12
C LYS A 53 16.15 -11.02 7.15
N GLN A 54 16.39 -10.66 5.90
CA GLN A 54 16.72 -11.60 4.83
C GLN A 54 18.15 -12.18 4.93
N ALA A 55 19.00 -11.65 5.81
CA ALA A 55 20.38 -12.10 5.97
C ALA A 55 20.45 -13.49 6.64
N VAL A 56 21.18 -14.41 6.00
CA VAL A 56 21.49 -15.73 6.55
C VAL A 56 22.74 -15.63 7.43
N PRO A 57 22.79 -16.28 8.62
CA PRO A 57 23.94 -16.16 9.54
C PRO A 57 25.30 -16.58 8.96
N ASN A 58 25.32 -17.52 8.01
CA ASN A 58 26.54 -17.95 7.33
C ASN A 58 26.22 -18.28 5.86
N PRO A 59 26.46 -17.35 4.92
CA PRO A 59 26.09 -17.53 3.52
C PRO A 59 26.99 -18.51 2.75
N ARG A 60 28.15 -18.92 3.31
CA ARG A 60 29.19 -19.73 2.63
C ARG A 60 29.35 -19.36 1.13
N SER A 61 29.68 -18.10 0.88
CA SER A 61 29.94 -17.62 -0.49
C SER A 61 31.06 -18.40 -1.15
N GLU A 62 31.00 -18.53 -2.47
CA GLU A 62 32.09 -19.10 -3.25
C GLU A 62 33.41 -18.31 -3.06
N PRO A 63 34.57 -19.00 -3.09
CA PRO A 63 35.86 -18.32 -3.07
C PRO A 63 36.06 -17.52 -4.36
N SER A 64 36.90 -16.49 -4.31
CA SER A 64 37.28 -15.74 -5.52
C SER A 64 38.07 -16.63 -6.48
N ASP A 65 37.78 -16.51 -7.76
CA ASP A 65 38.56 -17.20 -8.80
C ASP A 65 40.02 -16.76 -8.76
N VAL A 66 40.93 -17.73 -8.83
CA VAL A 66 42.36 -17.52 -9.00
C VAL A 66 42.74 -18.09 -10.36
N PHE A 67 43.23 -17.22 -11.25
CA PHE A 67 43.77 -17.61 -12.55
C PHE A 67 45.29 -17.77 -12.43
N LEU A 68 45.82 -18.86 -12.97
CA LEU A 68 47.26 -19.13 -12.99
C LEU A 68 47.90 -18.39 -14.18
N ASP A 69 49.07 -17.77 -13.97
CA ASP A 69 49.94 -17.28 -15.04
C ASP A 69 50.92 -18.38 -15.51
N ASP A 70 51.55 -18.20 -16.67
CA ASP A 70 52.40 -19.20 -17.35
C ASP A 70 53.54 -19.80 -16.50
N ASN A 71 53.90 -19.18 -15.36
CA ASN A 71 55.02 -19.60 -14.49
C ASN A 71 54.62 -19.92 -13.04
N ASP A 72 53.33 -20.03 -12.71
CA ASP A 72 52.91 -20.37 -11.35
C ASP A 72 53.09 -21.87 -11.03
N VAL A 73 53.71 -22.16 -9.88
CA VAL A 73 53.97 -23.52 -9.39
C VAL A 73 52.74 -24.05 -8.65
N THR A 74 52.17 -25.13 -9.14
CA THR A 74 51.02 -25.82 -8.55
C THR A 74 51.46 -26.94 -7.61
N ALA A 75 50.56 -27.42 -6.74
CA ALA A 75 50.86 -28.52 -5.82
C ALA A 75 51.26 -29.84 -6.50
N SER A 76 50.98 -29.99 -7.80
CA SER A 76 51.43 -31.11 -8.63
C SER A 76 52.87 -30.96 -9.16
N ASP A 77 53.48 -29.79 -8.99
CA ASP A 77 54.85 -29.49 -9.42
C ASP A 77 55.88 -29.69 -8.27
N LEU A 78 55.40 -30.06 -7.06
CA LEU A 78 56.18 -30.47 -5.88
C LEU A 78 56.27 -32.00 -5.79
#